data_AF-A0A9D2L7H0-F1
#
_entry.id   AF-A0A9D2L7H0-F1
#
_cell.length_a   1.000
_cell.length_b   1.000
_cell.length_c   1.000
_cell.angle_alpha   90.00
_cell.angle_beta   90.00
_cell.angle_gamma   90.00
#
_symmetry.space_group_name_H-M   'P 1'
#
loop_
_entity.id
_entity.type
_entity.pdbx_description
1 polymer ?
#
loop_
_entity_poly.entity_id
_entity_poly.type
_entity_poly.pdbx_seq_one_letter_code
_entity_poly.pdbx_strand_id
1 'polypeptide(L)'
;QNYDGDVMSDMLATAYGSAAMMTSVLVSPGGQYEYEAAHGTVRRHYYRYLEGGVAYTNPLAIIFAWGSALEKRGELDGNIPLQDFGRLLRQVTVKTVESGIMTADLKKVTTIPNPHVVTGLRFIDLVQKRLMEEF
;
A
#
# COMPACT_ATOMS: atom_id res chain seq x y z
N GLN A 1 -18.15 -18.50 7.54
CA GLN A 1 -17.15 -18.59 6.46
C GLN A 1 -16.71 -17.22 5.96
N ASN A 2 -17.58 -16.32 5.47
CA ASN A 2 -17.14 -14.96 5.10
C ASN A 2 -16.63 -14.15 6.32
N TYR A 3 -17.33 -14.26 7.45
CA TYR A 3 -16.94 -13.65 8.73
C TYR A 3 -15.56 -14.14 9.23
N ASP A 4 -15.26 -15.42 9.07
CA ASP A 4 -13.99 -16.00 9.49
C ASP A 4 -12.84 -15.47 8.63
N GLY A 5 -13.08 -15.27 7.34
CA GLY A 5 -12.10 -14.67 6.42
C GLY A 5 -11.74 -13.23 6.79
N ASP A 6 -12.75 -12.40 7.08
CA ASP A 6 -12.56 -11.00 7.51
C ASP A 6 -11.71 -10.92 8.80
N VAL A 7 -12.13 -11.63 9.85
CA VAL A 7 -11.44 -11.64 11.16
C VAL A 7 -10.02 -12.21 11.06
N MET A 8 -9.84 -13.32 10.34
CA MET A 8 -8.53 -13.95 10.23
C MET A 8 -7.58 -13.17 9.34
N SER A 9 -8.08 -12.49 8.31
CA SER A 9 -7.27 -11.63 7.44
C SER A 9 -6.66 -10.47 8.24
N ASP A 10 -7.44 -9.80 9.09
CA ASP A 10 -6.96 -8.75 9.98
C ASP A 10 -5.94 -9.25 11.01
N MET A 11 -6.19 -10.45 11.57
CA MET A 11 -5.27 -11.09 12.51
C MET A 11 -3.92 -11.38 11.83
N LEU A 12 -3.93 -11.97 10.63
CA LEU A 12 -2.73 -12.26 9.87
C LEU A 12 -2.02 -10.98 9.45
N ALA A 13 -2.72 -9.98 8.92
CA ALA A 13 -2.13 -8.70 8.52
C ALA A 13 -1.38 -8.03 9.67
N THR A 14 -1.97 -8.08 10.87
CA THR A 14 -1.37 -7.54 12.09
C THR A 14 -0.17 -8.38 12.53
N ALA A 15 -0.26 -9.71 12.48
CA ALA A 15 0.83 -10.61 12.85
C ALA A 15 2.06 -10.45 11.94
N TYR A 16 1.86 -10.18 10.64
CA TYR A 16 2.94 -9.87 9.69
C TYR A 16 3.45 -8.43 9.80
N GLY A 17 2.82 -7.58 10.62
CA GLY A 17 3.40 -6.35 11.15
C GLY A 17 2.46 -5.14 11.11
N SER A 18 1.71 -4.95 10.02
CA SER A 18 0.78 -3.83 9.86
C SER A 18 -0.29 -4.18 8.83
N ALA A 19 -1.56 -3.88 9.14
CA ALA A 19 -2.67 -4.04 8.21
C ALA A 19 -2.46 -3.28 6.89
N ALA A 20 -1.68 -2.18 6.92
CA ALA A 20 -1.35 -1.42 5.73
C ALA A 20 -0.34 -2.12 4.80
N MET A 21 0.24 -3.26 5.21
CA MET A 21 1.09 -4.11 4.36
C MET A 21 0.31 -5.25 3.68
N MET A 22 -1.01 -5.33 3.85
CA MET A 22 -1.84 -6.36 3.23
C MET A 22 -2.55 -5.84 1.99
N THR A 23 -2.46 -6.60 0.90
CA THR A 23 -3.21 -6.38 -0.33
C THR A 23 -4.50 -7.20 -0.30
N SER A 24 -5.61 -6.66 -0.81
CA SER A 24 -6.86 -7.40 -1.01
C SER A 24 -7.24 -7.40 -2.50
N VAL A 25 -7.65 -8.56 -3.00
CA VAL A 25 -8.17 -8.73 -4.36
C VAL A 25 -9.36 -9.67 -4.34
N LEU A 26 -10.49 -9.20 -4.86
CA LEU A 26 -11.66 -10.03 -5.14
C LEU A 26 -11.59 -10.48 -6.59
N VAL A 27 -11.76 -11.78 -6.82
CA VAL A 27 -11.83 -12.39 -8.15
C VAL A 27 -13.18 -13.05 -8.31
N SER A 28 -13.95 -12.62 -9.31
CA SER A 28 -15.25 -13.22 -9.60
C SER A 28 -15.09 -14.51 -10.41
N PRO A 29 -16.10 -15.42 -10.39
CA PRO A 29 -16.13 -16.58 -11.29
C PRO A 29 -16.12 -16.20 -12.78
N GLY A 30 -16.57 -14.98 -13.11
CA GLY A 30 -16.59 -14.45 -14.47
C GLY A 30 -15.26 -13.81 -14.92
N GLY A 31 -14.22 -13.86 -14.09
CA GLY A 31 -12.91 -13.31 -14.40
C GLY A 31 -12.81 -11.78 -14.24
N GLN A 32 -13.72 -11.17 -13.47
CA GLN A 32 -13.58 -9.78 -13.05
C GLN A 32 -12.70 -9.69 -11.79
N TYR A 33 -11.99 -8.57 -11.66
CA TYR A 33 -11.05 -8.31 -10.56
C TYR A 33 -11.41 -6.99 -9.89
N GLU A 34 -11.39 -6.96 -8.56
CA GLU A 34 -11.52 -5.76 -7.74
C GLU A 34 -10.32 -5.72 -6.79
N TYR A 35 -9.58 -4.62 -6.79
CA TYR A 35 -8.40 -4.41 -5.95
C TYR A 35 -8.71 -3.33 -4.93
N GLU A 36 -8.47 -3.61 -3.66
CA GLU A 36 -8.76 -2.69 -2.57
C GLU A 36 -7.63 -2.71 -1.52
N ALA A 37 -7.62 -1.67 -0.69
CA ALA A 37 -6.81 -1.70 0.52
C ALA A 37 -7.53 -2.54 1.58
N ALA A 38 -6.84 -3.48 2.20
CA ALA A 38 -7.44 -4.39 3.19
C ALA A 38 -7.85 -3.68 4.51
N HIS A 39 -7.48 -2.41 4.70
CA HIS A 39 -7.82 -1.64 5.90
C HIS A 39 -9.02 -0.72 5.66
N GLY A 40 -9.75 -0.41 6.75
CA GLY A 40 -10.83 0.58 6.71
C GLY A 40 -10.36 2.03 6.52
N THR A 41 -11.28 3.00 6.61
CA THR A 41 -11.04 4.42 6.29
C THR A 41 -10.16 5.21 7.27
N VAL A 42 -9.56 4.55 8.25
CA VAL A 42 -8.63 5.15 9.23
C VAL A 42 -9.22 6.41 9.94
N ARG A 43 -10.49 6.32 10.35
CA ARG A 43 -11.30 7.44 10.90
C ARG A 43 -10.60 8.31 11.95
N ARG A 44 -9.81 7.70 12.84
CA ARG A 44 -9.05 8.44 13.87
C ARG A 44 -7.97 9.36 13.29
N HIS A 45 -7.31 8.93 12.21
CA HIS A 45 -6.33 9.77 11.52
C HIS A 45 -7.03 10.90 10.77
N TYR A 46 -8.20 10.62 10.18
CA TYR A 46 -9.00 11.62 9.49
C TYR A 46 -9.45 12.76 10.41
N TYR A 47 -9.96 12.46 11.62
CA TYR A 47 -10.34 13.52 12.57
C TYR A 47 -9.15 14.38 13.03
N ARG A 48 -7.99 13.75 13.29
CA ARG A 48 -6.77 14.51 13.60
C ARG A 48 -6.35 15.43 12.45
N TYR A 49 -6.51 14.99 11.22
CA TYR A 49 -6.25 15.82 10.05
C TYR A 49 -7.21 17.03 9.97
N LEU A 50 -8.50 16.83 10.25
CA LEU A 50 -9.48 17.92 10.29
C LEU A 50 -9.18 18.97 11.37
N GLU A 51 -8.53 18.56 12.47
CA GLU A 51 -8.08 19.44 13.54
C GLU A 51 -6.75 20.18 13.20
N GLY A 52 -6.26 20.07 11.97
CA GLY A 52 -4.98 20.67 11.53
C GLY A 52 -3.75 19.83 11.87
N GLY A 53 -3.94 18.61 12.38
CA GLY A 53 -2.88 17.65 12.64
C GLY A 53 -2.31 17.00 11.37
N VAL A 54 -1.18 16.32 11.53
CA VAL A 54 -0.48 15.67 10.43
C VAL A 54 -1.03 14.26 10.17
N ALA A 55 -1.28 13.93 8.90
CA ALA A 55 -1.71 12.60 8.48
C ALA A 55 -0.53 11.62 8.39
N TYR A 56 -0.39 10.75 9.38
CA TYR A 56 0.62 9.67 9.42
C TYR A 56 0.11 8.33 8.88
N THR A 57 -0.99 8.33 8.12
CA THR A 57 -1.56 7.12 7.53
C THR A 57 -0.59 6.47 6.57
N ASN A 58 -0.43 5.15 6.67
CA ASN A 58 0.41 4.39 5.78
C ASN A 58 -0.31 4.17 4.43
N PRO A 59 0.24 4.64 3.29
CA PRO A 59 -0.40 4.54 1.99
C PRO A 59 -0.10 3.23 1.24
N LEU A 60 0.69 2.32 1.80
CA LEU A 60 1.20 1.13 1.09
C LEU A 60 0.08 0.28 0.46
N ALA A 61 -0.93 -0.12 1.22
CA ALA A 61 -2.04 -0.93 0.70
C ALA A 61 -2.79 -0.23 -0.45
N ILE A 62 -2.96 1.09 -0.37
CA ILE A 62 -3.61 1.89 -1.44
C ILE A 62 -2.73 1.92 -2.69
N ILE A 63 -1.43 2.15 -2.55
CA ILE A 63 -0.48 2.16 -3.68
C ILE A 63 -0.46 0.78 -4.35
N PHE A 64 -0.47 -0.29 -3.57
CA PHE A 64 -0.48 -1.66 -4.09
C PHE A 64 -1.79 -2.03 -4.77
N ALA A 65 -2.94 -1.57 -4.26
CA ALA A 65 -4.23 -1.75 -4.92
C ALA A 65 -4.21 -1.12 -6.32
N TRP A 66 -3.76 0.13 -6.43
CA TRP A 66 -3.63 0.82 -7.71
C TRP A 66 -2.59 0.17 -8.63
N GLY A 67 -1.38 -0.11 -8.14
CA GLY A 67 -0.34 -0.74 -8.94
C GLY A 67 -0.75 -2.10 -9.50
N SER A 68 -1.46 -2.91 -8.71
CA SER A 68 -1.97 -4.22 -9.13
C SER A 68 -3.14 -4.11 -10.11
N ALA A 69 -4.05 -3.16 -9.89
CA ALA A 69 -5.16 -2.90 -10.82
C ALA A 69 -4.67 -2.42 -12.19
N LEU A 70 -3.68 -1.51 -12.21
CA LEU A 70 -3.05 -1.03 -13.44
C LEU A 70 -2.30 -2.16 -14.15
N GLU A 71 -1.54 -2.97 -13.40
CA GLU A 71 -0.85 -4.13 -13.98
C GLU A 71 -1.83 -5.10 -14.63
N LYS A 72 -2.93 -5.43 -13.94
CA LYS A 72 -3.94 -6.33 -14.46
C LYS A 72 -4.68 -5.74 -15.67
N ARG A 73 -5.00 -4.45 -15.66
CA ARG A 73 -5.61 -3.78 -16.81
C ARG A 73 -4.67 -3.82 -18.01
N GLY A 74 -3.38 -3.56 -17.80
CA GLY A 74 -2.34 -3.68 -18.83
C GLY A 74 -2.27 -5.07 -19.44
N GLU A 75 -2.28 -6.12 -18.60
CA GLU A 75 -2.33 -7.51 -19.05
C GLU A 75 -3.56 -7.80 -19.93
N LEU A 76 -4.76 -7.41 -19.47
CA LEU A 76 -6.01 -7.66 -20.19
C LEU A 76 -6.11 -6.90 -21.53
N ASP A 77 -5.46 -5.74 -21.63
CA ASP A 77 -5.43 -4.92 -22.85
C ASP A 77 -4.25 -5.25 -23.78
N GLY A 78 -3.31 -6.10 -23.37
CA GLY A 78 -2.03 -6.25 -24.05
C GLY A 78 -1.17 -4.98 -24.03
N ASN A 79 -1.42 -4.07 -23.08
CA ASN A 79 -0.72 -2.81 -22.91
C ASN A 79 0.48 -3.00 -21.96
N ILE A 80 1.61 -3.40 -22.54
CA ILE A 80 2.87 -3.65 -21.81
C ILE A 80 3.34 -2.41 -21.02
N PRO A 81 3.33 -1.17 -21.57
CA PRO A 81 3.70 0.01 -20.79
C PRO A 81 2.88 0.20 -19.51
N LEU A 82 1.57 -0.04 -19.55
CA LEU A 82 0.71 0.06 -18.37
C LEU A 82 1.01 -1.05 -17.36
N GLN A 83 1.25 -2.27 -17.87
CA GLN A 83 1.65 -3.41 -17.06
C GLN A 83 2.94 -3.12 -16.29
N ASP A 84 3.97 -2.64 -16.99
CA ASP A 84 5.27 -2.34 -16.43
C ASP A 84 5.22 -1.16 -15.46
N PHE A 85 4.43 -0.13 -15.74
CA PHE A 85 4.19 0.97 -14.79
C PHE A 85 3.60 0.47 -13.46
N GLY A 86 2.56 -0.38 -13.51
CA GLY A 86 1.95 -0.95 -12.31
C GLY A 86 2.93 -1.77 -11.48
N ARG A 87 3.79 -2.55 -12.16
CA ARG A 87 4.88 -3.31 -11.52
C ARG A 87 5.94 -2.40 -10.91
N LEU A 88 6.41 -1.40 -11.65
CA LEU A 88 7.45 -0.48 -11.20
C LEU A 88 6.99 0.32 -9.98
N LEU A 89 5.76 0.82 -9.97
CA LEU A 89 5.19 1.53 -8.83
C LEU A 89 5.28 0.70 -7.53
N ARG A 90 4.93 -0.59 -7.59
CA ARG A 90 5.04 -1.49 -6.44
C ARG A 90 6.50 -1.75 -6.05
N GLN A 91 7.39 -1.96 -7.02
CA GLN A 91 8.82 -2.18 -6.77
C GLN A 91 9.47 -0.96 -6.10
N VAL A 92 9.28 0.24 -6.64
CA VAL A 92 9.82 1.49 -6.07
C VAL A 92 9.29 1.73 -4.66
N THR A 93 8.03 1.38 -4.42
CA THR A 93 7.42 1.47 -3.09
C THR A 93 8.13 0.57 -2.07
N VAL A 94 8.39 -0.69 -2.43
CA VAL A 94 9.15 -1.63 -1.58
C VAL A 94 10.57 -1.14 -1.35
N LYS A 95 11.29 -0.75 -2.41
CA LYS A 95 12.64 -0.19 -2.33
C LYS A 95 12.72 1.05 -1.42
N THR A 96 11.65 1.84 -1.36
CA THR A 96 11.57 3.01 -0.47
C THR A 96 11.57 2.56 1.00
N VAL A 97 10.73 1.58 1.35
CA VAL A 97 10.69 0.99 2.70
C VAL A 97 12.01 0.33 3.07
N GLU A 98 12.57 -0.49 2.18
CA GLU A 98 13.83 -1.22 2.41
C GLU A 98 15.03 -0.29 2.56
N SER A 99 14.99 0.89 1.95
CA SER A 99 16.01 1.94 2.16
C SER A 99 15.90 2.66 3.52
N GLY A 100 15.00 2.21 4.39
CA GLY A 100 14.81 2.74 5.74
C GLY A 100 13.86 3.93 5.84
N ILE A 101 13.20 4.33 4.74
CA ILE A 101 12.17 5.39 4.74
C ILE A 101 10.81 4.74 4.91
N MET A 102 10.08 5.06 5.99
CA MET A 102 8.81 4.39 6.29
C MET A 102 7.84 5.23 7.10
N THR A 103 6.60 4.79 7.24
CA THR A 103 5.60 5.43 8.11
C THR A 103 5.67 4.91 9.55
N ALA A 104 5.01 5.62 10.47
CA ALA A 104 5.16 5.40 11.91
C ALA A 104 4.69 4.02 12.40
N ASP A 105 3.77 3.38 11.69
CA ASP A 105 3.31 2.01 11.97
C ASP A 105 4.42 0.98 11.73
N LEU A 106 5.16 1.10 10.62
CA LEU A 106 6.25 0.19 10.27
C LEU A 106 7.45 0.31 11.22
N LYS A 107 7.68 1.49 11.81
CA LYS A 107 8.72 1.69 12.83
C LYS A 107 8.58 0.70 13.99
N LYS A 108 7.36 0.28 14.33
CA LYS A 108 7.09 -0.60 15.47
C LYS A 108 7.50 -2.05 15.22
N VAL A 109 7.70 -2.44 13.96
CA VAL A 109 7.89 -3.83 13.55
C VAL A 109 9.14 -4.05 12.68
N THR A 110 9.82 -2.97 12.29
CA THR A 110 11.03 -3.04 11.46
C THR A 110 12.26 -3.52 12.25
N THR A 111 13.17 -4.21 11.56
CA THR A 111 14.53 -4.53 12.04
C THR A 111 15.59 -3.55 11.55
N ILE A 112 15.22 -2.59 10.70
CA ILE A 112 16.14 -1.58 10.16
C ILE A 112 16.56 -0.63 11.30
N PRO A 113 17.87 -0.48 11.57
CA PRO A 113 18.33 0.44 12.61
C PRO A 113 18.10 1.89 12.19
N ASN A 114 17.57 2.71 13.10
CA ASN A 114 17.34 4.15 12.91
C ASN A 114 16.55 4.51 11.62
N PRO A 115 15.33 3.98 11.42
CA PRO A 115 14.55 4.26 10.22
C PRO A 115 14.16 5.74 10.15
N HIS A 116 14.19 6.30 8.94
CA HIS A 116 13.69 7.64 8.67
C HIS A 116 12.17 7.62 8.55
N VAL A 117 11.49 8.01 9.64
CA VAL A 117 10.04 7.99 9.71
C VAL A 117 9.43 9.26 9.12
N VAL A 118 8.53 9.09 8.16
CA VAL A 118 7.86 10.17 7.42
C VAL A 118 6.34 10.09 7.53
N THR A 119 5.66 11.16 7.12
CA THR A 119 4.19 11.20 7.01
C THR A 119 3.73 10.42 5.78
N GLY A 120 2.45 10.08 5.70
CA GLY A 120 1.91 9.36 4.54
C GLY A 120 2.08 10.13 3.22
N LEU A 121 1.77 11.43 3.25
CA LEU A 121 1.95 12.31 2.09
C LEU A 121 3.42 12.42 1.69
N ARG A 122 4.33 12.57 2.66
CA ARG A 122 5.75 12.64 2.37
C ARG A 122 6.30 11.33 1.81
N PHE A 123 5.77 10.20 2.27
CA PHE A 123 6.11 8.89 1.72
C PHE A 123 5.70 8.80 0.23
N ILE A 124 4.48 9.23 -0.11
CA ILE A 124 4.00 9.29 -1.50
C ILE A 124 4.91 10.17 -2.36
N ASP A 125 5.29 11.37 -1.89
CA ASP A 125 6.21 12.26 -2.62
C ASP A 125 7.55 11.58 -2.91
N LEU A 126 8.09 10.81 -1.96
CA LEU A 126 9.38 10.14 -2.11
C LEU A 126 9.29 8.95 -3.09
N VAL A 127 8.20 8.18 -3.03
CA VAL A 127 7.91 7.14 -4.03
C VAL A 127 7.79 7.75 -5.41
N GLN A 128 7.06 8.87 -5.56
CA GLN A 128 6.90 9.56 -6.83
C GLN A 128 8.24 10.03 -7.41
N LYS A 129 9.12 10.62 -6.57
CA LYS A 129 10.45 11.07 -7.01
C LYS A 129 11.29 9.91 -7.54
N ARG A 130 11.35 8.80 -6.80
CA ARG A 130 12.08 7.60 -7.23
C ARG A 130 11.48 7.00 -8.49
N LEU A 131 10.16 7.02 -8.62
CA LEU A 131 9.48 6.55 -9.81
C LEU A 131 9.89 7.37 -11.05
N MET A 132 10.02 8.69 -10.92
CA MET A 132 10.49 9.58 -12.01
C MET A 132 11.99 9.42 -12.33
N GLU A 133 12.77 8.81 -11.44
CA GLU A 133 14.19 8.50 -11.70
C GLU A 133 14.37 7.15 -12.39
N GLU A 134 13.45 6.20 -12.18
CA GLU A 134 13.47 4.85 -12.77
C GLU A 134 12.62 4.69 -14.05
N PHE A 135 11.72 5.63 -14.34
CA PHE A 135 10.83 5.65 -15.51
C PHE A 135 11.34 6.59 -16.60
#